data_AF-A0A3A8B4S4-F1
#
_entry.id   AF-A0A3A8B4S4-F1
#
_cell.length_a   1.000
_cell.length_b   1.000
_cell.length_c   1.000
_cell.angle_alpha   90.00
_cell.angle_beta   90.00
_cell.angle_gamma   90.00
#
_symmetry.space_group_name_H-M   'P 1'
#
loop_
_entity.id
_entity.type
_entity.pdbx_description
1 polymer ?
#
loop_
_entity_poly.entity_id
_entity_poly.type
_entity_poly.pdbx_seq_one_letter_code
_entity_poly.pdbx_strand_id
1 'polypeptide(L)' 'MSDATAWSRARRPNDQPMRVNVDSLLRVVEALDRKARHPGVTRQSLIKLWIAERQQ' A
#
# COMPACT_ATOMS: atom_id res chain seq x y z
N MET A 1 21.71 33.17 12.08
CA MET A 1 21.95 32.62 10.72
C MET A 1 21.35 31.24 10.72
N SER A 2 20.23 31.05 10.02
CA SER A 2 19.38 29.87 10.11
C SER A 2 20.12 28.62 9.67
N ASP A 3 20.17 27.62 10.56
CA ASP A 3 20.60 26.27 10.22
C ASP A 3 19.67 25.72 9.15
N ALA A 4 20.19 25.60 7.94
CA ALA A 4 19.50 25.04 6.80
C ALA A 4 19.11 23.60 7.13
N THR A 5 17.82 23.38 7.40
CA THR A 5 17.22 22.05 7.44
C THR A 5 17.67 21.30 6.19
N ALA A 6 18.49 20.26 6.36
CA ALA A 6 19.05 19.50 5.26
C ALA A 6 17.95 18.64 4.61
N TRP A 7 17.11 19.26 3.78
CA TRP A 7 16.03 18.60 3.04
C TRP A 7 16.52 17.41 2.20
N SER A 8 17.78 17.45 1.74
CA SER A 8 18.42 16.36 1.00
C SER A 8 18.59 15.06 1.79
N ARG A 9 18.51 15.11 3.13
CA ARG A 9 18.62 13.95 4.02
C ARG A 9 17.27 13.50 4.61
N ALA A 10 16.19 14.24 4.34
CA ALA A 10 14.85 13.85 4.77
C ALA A 10 14.36 12.67 3.93
N ARG A 11 14.43 11.45 4.48
CA ARG A 11 13.74 10.27 3.96
C ARG A 11 12.59 9.94 4.89
N ARG A 12 11.41 9.60 4.36
CA ARG A 12 10.34 9.12 5.25
C ARG A 12 10.77 7.74 5.75
N PRO A 13 10.82 7.51 7.06
CA PRO A 13 10.95 6.16 7.58
C PRO A 13 9.83 5.30 6.95
N ASN A 14 10.17 4.13 6.41
CA ASN A 14 9.29 3.20 5.67
C ASN A 14 8.98 3.50 4.19
N ASP A 15 9.74 4.37 3.50
CA ASP A 15 9.60 4.53 2.03
C ASP A 15 10.03 3.28 1.22
N GLN A 16 10.69 2.30 1.86
CA GLN A 16 11.16 1.09 1.18
C GLN A 16 10.03 0.05 1.08
N PRO A 17 9.67 -0.42 -0.15
CA PRO A 17 8.66 -1.46 -0.31
C PRO A 17 9.10 -2.77 0.34
N MET A 18 8.28 -3.30 1.26
CA MET A 18 8.46 -4.65 1.83
C MET A 18 7.40 -5.60 1.25
N ARG A 19 7.82 -6.80 0.82
CA ARG A 19 6.89 -7.84 0.36
C ARG A 19 6.36 -8.58 1.57
N VAL A 20 5.04 -8.69 1.65
CA VAL A 20 4.34 -9.49 2.67
C VAL A 20 3.57 -10.58 1.94
N ASN A 21 3.78 -11.83 2.35
CA ASN A 21 3.03 -12.98 1.84
C ASN A 21 1.91 -13.30 2.84
N VAL A 22 0.70 -13.54 2.33
CA VAL A 22 -0.48 -13.83 3.15
C VAL A 22 -1.23 -14.97 2.50
N ASP A 23 -1.49 -16.04 3.26
CA ASP A 23 -2.38 -17.10 2.83
C ASP A 23 -3.83 -16.67 2.97
N SER A 24 -4.67 -17.07 2.02
CA SER A 24 -6.07 -16.68 1.97
C SER A 24 -6.89 -17.78 1.29
N LEU A 25 -8.15 -17.93 1.73
CA LEU A 25 -9.08 -18.81 1.04
C LEU A 25 -9.33 -18.32 -0.40
N LEU A 26 -9.45 -19.26 -1.34
CA LEU A 26 -9.67 -18.96 -2.76
C LEU A 26 -10.86 -18.00 -2.98
N ARG A 27 -11.96 -18.20 -2.26
CA ARG A 27 -13.17 -17.37 -2.35
C ARG A 27 -12.90 -15.88 -2.04
N VAL A 28 -11.97 -15.61 -1.13
CA VAL A 28 -11.59 -14.24 -0.76
C VAL A 28 -10.81 -13.59 -1.91
N VAL A 29 -9.88 -14.33 -2.52
CA VAL A 29 -9.09 -13.88 -3.66
C VAL A 29 -9.99 -13.54 -4.86
N GLU A 30 -10.95 -14.41 -5.17
CA GLU A 30 -11.90 -14.18 -6.26
C GLU A 30 -12.80 -12.96 -6.01
N ALA A 31 -13.23 -12.76 -4.76
CA ALA A 31 -14.01 -11.58 -4.39
C ALA A 31 -13.20 -10.29 -4.56
N LEU A 32 -11.93 -10.30 -4.16
CA LEU A 32 -10.99 -9.19 -4.37
C LEU A 32 -10.81 -8.89 -5.86
N ASP A 33 -10.65 -9.92 -6.70
CA ASP A 33 -10.51 -9.73 -8.15
C ASP A 33 -11.73 -9.08 -8.78
N ARG A 34 -12.94 -9.53 -8.42
CA ARG A 34 -14.18 -8.90 -8.90
C ARG A 34 -14.27 -7.45 -8.45
N LYS A 35 -13.88 -7.14 -7.21
CA LYS A 35 -13.90 -5.77 -6.68
C LYS A 35 -12.88 -4.88 -7.39
N ALA A 36 -11.71 -5.42 -7.75
CA ALA A 36 -10.64 -4.68 -8.42
C ALA A 36 -10.95 -4.38 -9.90
N ARG A 37 -11.77 -5.22 -10.56
CA ARG A 37 -12.23 -4.97 -11.94
C ARG A 37 -13.05 -3.69 -12.09
N HIS A 38 -13.92 -3.38 -11.11
CA HIS A 38 -14.80 -2.22 -11.21
C HIS A 38 -14.05 -0.87 -11.31
N PRO A 39 -13.06 -0.57 -10.45
CA PRO A 39 -12.20 0.60 -10.60
C PRO A 39 -11.04 0.40 -11.59
N GLY A 40 -10.91 -0.78 -12.23
CA GLY A 40 -9.85 -1.06 -13.20
C GLY A 40 -8.44 -1.13 -12.61
N VAL A 41 -8.29 -1.57 -11.35
CA VAL A 41 -6.99 -1.64 -10.67
C VAL A 41 -6.55 -3.08 -10.42
N THR A 42 -5.29 -3.28 -10.08
CA THR A 42 -4.80 -4.61 -9.68
C THR A 42 -5.29 -4.97 -8.28
N ARG A 43 -5.38 -6.28 -7.98
CA ARG A 43 -5.64 -6.79 -6.63
C ARG A 43 -4.69 -6.17 -5.59
N GLN A 44 -3.40 -6.08 -5.92
CA GLN A 44 -2.38 -5.53 -5.03
C GLN A 44 -2.64 -4.04 -4.73
N SER A 45 -3.04 -3.25 -5.73
CA SER A 45 -3.38 -1.84 -5.55
C SER A 45 -4.63 -1.67 -4.66
N LEU A 46 -5.64 -2.51 -4.86
CA LEU A 46 -6.85 -2.52 -4.03
C LEU A 46 -6.53 -2.86 -2.57
N ILE A 47 -5.72 -3.90 -2.32
CA ILE A 47 -5.30 -4.30 -0.97
C ILE A 47 -4.52 -3.17 -0.29
N LYS A 48 -3.57 -2.54 -1.00
CA LYS A 48 -2.79 -1.41 -0.47
C LYS A 48 -3.69 -0.26 -0.04
N LEU A 49 -4.68 0.09 -0.85
CA LEU A 49 -5.63 1.17 -0.54
C LEU A 49 -6.43 0.86 0.74
N TRP A 50 -7.00 -0.34 0.83
CA TRP A 50 -7.80 -0.74 2.01
C TRP A 50 -7.01 -0.83 3.31
N ILE A 51 -5.72 -1.18 3.24
CA ILE A 51 -4.82 -1.14 4.41
C ILE A 51 -4.60 0.31 4.82
N ALA A 52 -4.30 1.19 3.86
CA ALA A 52 -4.09 2.62 4.14
C ALA A 52 -5.34 3.29 4.74
N GLU A 53 -6.54 2.92 4.29
CA GLU A 53 -7.81 3.43 4.83
C GLU A 53 -8.06 3.03 6.29
N ARG A 54 -7.53 1.88 6.74
CA ARG A 54 -7.76 1.33 8.09
C ARG A 54 -6.65 1.66 9.09
N GLN A 55 -5.47 2.07 8.62
CA GLN A 55 -4.28 2.34 9.43
C GLN A 55 -4.04 3.85 9.60
N GLN A 56 -5.10 4.66 9.62
CA GLN A 56 -4.99 6.10 9.90
C GLN A 56 -4.49 6.37 11.32
#